data_AF-A0A8T4END2-F1
#
_entry.id   AF-A0A8T4END2-F1
#
_cell.length_a   1.000
_cell.length_b   1.000
_cell.length_c   1.000
_cell.angle_alpha   90.00
_cell.angle_beta   90.00
_cell.angle_gamma   90.00
#
_symmetry.space_group_name_H-M   'P 1'
#
loop_
_entity.id
_entity.type
_entity.pdbx_description
1 polymer ?
#
loop_
_entity_poly.entity_id
_entity_poly.type
_entity_poly.pdbx_seq_one_letter_code
_entity_poly.pdbx_strand_id
1 'polypeptide(L)'
;MGKGIKKWALAIGIAIVLAMFVNYGIGTFYPGPEYEDYCRDEFARVVFPEGKLLENCTVIETPQSLKDSCQQEEGHIAYERDSFGCPTKAYCETCDRDYEADRKTHSGNAFIILVIAGLVCLALGIVLKVESVATGFLLGGILNILIGTIGYWDHLHQYLRFILLGIVLALLILLGYKKVRD
;
A
#
# COMPACT_ATOMS: atom_id res chain seq x y z
N MET A 1 0.31 -25.53 36.17
CA MET A 1 0.11 -25.23 34.73
C MET A 1 -0.20 -23.75 34.40
N GLY A 2 -0.38 -22.81 35.36
CA GLY A 2 -1.09 -21.55 35.07
C GLY A 2 -0.33 -20.20 35.04
N LYS A 3 0.96 -20.11 35.41
CA LYS A 3 1.66 -18.80 35.47
C LYS A 3 2.34 -18.40 34.16
N GLY A 4 2.92 -19.35 33.42
CA GLY A 4 3.57 -19.07 32.13
C GLY A 4 2.59 -18.71 31.02
N ILE A 5 1.43 -19.39 30.97
CA ILE A 5 0.40 -19.17 29.94
C ILE A 5 -0.13 -17.73 29.96
N LYS A 6 -0.39 -17.16 31.15
CA LYS A 6 -0.89 -15.79 31.28
C LYS A 6 0.12 -14.74 30.80
N LYS A 7 1.42 -14.95 31.07
CA LYS A 7 2.50 -14.07 30.62
C LYS A 7 2.63 -14.06 29.10
N TRP A 8 2.54 -15.25 28.48
CA TRP A 8 2.60 -15.40 27.03
C TRP A 8 1.34 -14.87 26.34
N ALA A 9 0.16 -15.13 26.91
CA ALA A 9 -1.11 -14.59 26.39
C ALA A 9 -1.09 -13.06 26.35
N LEU A 10 -0.58 -12.41 27.41
CA LEU A 10 -0.43 -10.96 27.45
C LEU A 10 0.57 -10.46 26.40
N ALA A 11 1.74 -11.11 26.27
CA ALA A 11 2.75 -10.73 25.29
C ALA A 11 2.23 -10.83 23.85
N ILE A 12 1.54 -11.93 23.51
CA ILE A 12 0.95 -12.14 22.19
C ILE A 12 -0.16 -11.12 21.93
N GLY A 13 -1.02 -10.86 22.91
CA GLY A 13 -2.06 -9.84 22.80
C GLY A 13 -1.48 -8.45 22.50
N ILE A 14 -0.43 -8.06 23.23
CA ILE A 14 0.29 -6.79 22.96
C ILE A 14 0.87 -6.79 21.56
N ALA A 15 1.54 -7.86 21.14
CA ALA A 15 2.19 -7.94 19.83
C ALA A 15 1.18 -7.75 18.68
N ILE A 16 0.04 -8.44 18.75
CA ILE A 16 -1.02 -8.35 17.73
C ILE A 16 -1.66 -6.96 17.73
N VAL A 17 -2.06 -6.45 18.90
CA VAL A 17 -2.72 -5.14 18.99
C VAL A 17 -1.78 -4.02 18.57
N LEU A 18 -0.50 -4.10 18.93
CA LEU A 18 0.53 -3.14 18.48
C LEU A 18 0.67 -3.16 16.96
N ALA A 19 0.72 -4.36 16.37
CA ALA A 19 0.84 -4.50 14.93
C ALA A 19 -0.39 -3.94 14.19
N MET A 20 -1.59 -4.26 14.68
CA MET A 20 -2.84 -3.70 14.17
C MET A 20 -2.87 -2.18 14.35
N PHE A 21 -2.49 -1.67 15.51
CA PHE A 21 -2.50 -0.24 15.80
C PHE A 21 -1.62 0.55 14.82
N VAL A 22 -0.41 0.09 14.54
CA VAL A 22 0.47 0.74 13.56
C VAL A 22 -0.11 0.65 12.15
N ASN A 23 -0.61 -0.53 11.75
CA ASN A 23 -1.15 -0.72 10.40
C ASN A 23 -2.41 0.14 10.14
N TYR A 24 -3.38 0.11 11.06
CA TYR A 24 -4.56 0.99 10.98
C TYR A 24 -4.19 2.48 11.12
N GLY A 25 -3.16 2.79 11.90
CA GLY A 25 -2.61 4.14 12.03
C GLY A 25 -2.12 4.68 10.69
N ILE A 26 -1.45 3.86 9.88
CA ILE A 26 -1.02 4.25 8.52
C ILE A 26 -2.24 4.59 7.68
N GLY A 27 -3.25 3.72 7.62
CA GLY A 27 -4.48 4.01 6.86
C GLY A 27 -5.23 5.26 7.32
N THR A 28 -5.08 5.66 8.60
CA THR A 28 -5.76 6.83 9.17
C THR A 28 -5.01 8.14 8.95
N PHE A 29 -3.68 8.14 9.15
CA PHE A 29 -2.85 9.36 9.08
C PHE A 29 -2.13 9.54 7.74
N TYR A 30 -2.05 8.49 6.94
CA TYR A 30 -1.46 8.48 5.61
C TYR A 30 -2.37 7.66 4.67
N PRO A 31 -3.56 8.19 4.33
CA PRO A 31 -4.51 7.50 3.46
C PRO A 31 -3.88 7.22 2.11
N GLY A 32 -4.22 6.07 1.53
CA GLY A 32 -3.80 5.70 0.17
C GLY A 32 -4.59 6.46 -0.89
N PRO A 33 -4.08 6.51 -2.13
CA PRO A 33 -4.88 7.00 -3.25
C PRO A 33 -6.10 6.09 -3.47
N GLU A 34 -7.27 6.69 -3.68
CA GLU A 34 -8.48 5.97 -4.10
C GLU A 34 -8.58 5.99 -5.62
N TYR A 35 -9.04 4.91 -6.24
CA TYR A 35 -9.07 4.80 -7.71
C TYR A 35 -9.97 5.88 -8.33
N GLU A 36 -11.07 6.18 -7.63
CA GLU A 36 -12.11 7.13 -8.00
C GLU A 36 -11.61 8.58 -8.04
N ASP A 37 -10.51 8.90 -7.34
CA ASP A 37 -9.87 10.22 -7.38
C ASP A 37 -9.15 10.48 -8.71
N TYR A 38 -8.71 9.40 -9.38
CA TYR A 38 -7.99 9.45 -10.65
C TYR A 38 -8.92 9.13 -11.81
N CYS A 39 -9.56 7.96 -11.74
CA CYS A 39 -10.45 7.44 -12.76
C CYS A 39 -11.89 7.75 -12.35
N ARG A 40 -12.35 8.95 -12.70
CA ARG A 40 -13.75 9.33 -12.45
C ARG A 40 -14.67 8.59 -13.40
N ASP A 41 -15.57 7.80 -12.83
CA ASP A 41 -16.67 7.09 -13.47
C ASP A 41 -17.78 8.04 -14.02
N GLU A 42 -17.42 9.19 -14.62
CA GLU A 42 -18.41 10.09 -15.25
C GLU A 42 -19.16 9.37 -16.40
N PHE A 43 -18.65 8.25 -16.90
CA PHE A 43 -19.26 7.45 -17.96
C PHE A 43 -19.92 6.14 -17.50
N ALA A 44 -19.77 5.71 -16.24
CA ALA A 44 -20.43 4.50 -15.74
C ALA A 44 -21.95 4.68 -15.53
N ARG A 45 -22.46 5.90 -15.69
CA ARG A 45 -23.89 6.21 -15.62
C ARG A 45 -24.40 6.98 -16.83
N VAL A 46 -23.93 6.66 -18.04
CA VAL A 46 -24.89 6.77 -19.16
C VAL A 46 -25.93 5.70 -18.88
N VAL A 47 -27.01 6.09 -18.20
CA VAL A 47 -28.21 5.28 -18.08
C VAL A 47 -28.66 5.07 -19.52
N PHE A 48 -28.29 3.93 -20.10
CA PHE A 48 -28.82 3.53 -21.40
C PHE A 48 -30.34 3.53 -21.22
N PRO A 49 -31.08 4.43 -21.90
CA PRO A 49 -32.53 4.34 -21.83
C PRO A 49 -32.90 2.94 -22.35
N GLU A 50 -33.56 2.15 -21.52
CA GLU A 50 -34.02 0.80 -21.88
C GLU A 50 -34.68 0.87 -23.26
N GLY A 51 -34.10 0.16 -24.24
CA GLY A 51 -34.68 0.04 -25.58
C GLY A 51 -34.20 1.03 -26.65
N LYS A 52 -33.21 1.90 -26.41
CA LYS A 52 -32.47 2.54 -27.52
C LYS A 52 -31.14 1.86 -27.73
N LEU A 53 -31.09 1.00 -28.75
CA LEU A 53 -29.84 0.63 -29.41
C LEU A 53 -29.06 1.91 -29.75
N LEU A 54 -27.73 1.83 -29.76
CA LEU A 54 -26.82 2.80 -30.37
C LEU A 54 -27.11 2.89 -31.88
N GLU A 55 -28.30 3.33 -32.26
CA GLU A 55 -28.67 3.53 -33.65
C GLU A 55 -28.05 4.86 -34.08
N ASN A 56 -27.11 4.75 -35.03
CA ASN A 56 -26.53 5.86 -35.78
C ASN A 56 -25.44 6.70 -35.08
N CYS A 57 -24.64 6.12 -34.18
CA CYS A 57 -23.40 6.78 -33.78
C CYS A 57 -22.41 6.85 -34.95
N THR A 58 -21.82 8.03 -35.17
CA THR A 58 -20.71 8.18 -36.12
C THR A 58 -19.44 7.54 -35.55
N VAL A 59 -18.79 6.70 -36.35
CA VAL A 59 -17.46 6.18 -36.00
C VAL A 59 -16.46 7.33 -36.06
N ILE A 60 -15.76 7.59 -34.96
CA ILE A 60 -14.68 8.57 -34.91
C ILE A 60 -13.37 7.84 -35.13
N GLU A 61 -12.65 8.22 -36.18
CA GLU A 61 -11.29 7.74 -36.38
C GLU A 61 -10.35 8.41 -35.37
N THR A 62 -9.62 7.60 -34.61
CA THR A 62 -8.58 8.11 -33.71
C THR A 62 -7.32 8.43 -34.53
N PRO A 63 -6.84 9.69 -34.53
CA PRO A 63 -5.62 10.05 -35.24
C PRO A 63 -4.43 9.21 -34.80
N GLN A 64 -3.57 8.80 -35.74
CA GLN A 64 -2.39 7.99 -35.40
C GLN A 64 -1.47 8.72 -34.43
N SER A 65 -1.33 10.05 -34.57
CA SER A 65 -0.55 10.88 -33.64
C SER A 65 -1.03 10.78 -32.20
N LEU A 66 -2.34 10.64 -31.97
CA LEU A 66 -2.92 10.49 -30.63
C LEU A 66 -2.66 9.09 -30.07
N LYS A 67 -2.71 8.05 -30.93
CA LYS A 67 -2.35 6.68 -30.50
C LYS A 67 -0.89 6.61 -30.08
N ASP A 68 -0.01 7.20 -30.88
CA ASP A 68 1.43 7.19 -30.64
C ASP A 68 1.77 7.97 -29.36
N SER A 69 1.16 9.15 -29.14
CA SER A 69 1.36 9.92 -27.90
C SER A 69 0.79 9.20 -26.69
N CYS A 70 -0.38 8.59 -26.81
CA CYS A 70 -1.01 7.91 -25.69
C CYS A 70 -0.25 6.66 -25.26
N GLN A 71 0.33 5.93 -26.22
CA GLN A 71 1.22 4.81 -25.92
C GLN A 71 2.50 5.26 -25.20
N GLN A 72 3.08 6.40 -25.58
CA GLN A 72 4.26 6.96 -24.90
C GLN A 72 3.95 7.37 -23.45
N GLU A 73 2.73 7.84 -23.21
CA GLU A 73 2.25 8.23 -21.90
C GLU A 73 1.77 7.04 -21.06
N GLU A 74 1.89 5.79 -21.54
CA GLU A 74 1.34 4.58 -20.90
C GLU A 74 -0.17 4.69 -20.60
N GLY A 75 -0.89 5.50 -21.39
CA GLY A 75 -2.33 5.67 -21.29
C GLY A 75 -3.09 4.73 -22.23
N HIS A 76 -4.42 4.84 -22.20
CA HIS A 76 -5.31 4.14 -23.12
C HIS A 76 -6.24 5.12 -23.84
N ILE A 77 -6.67 4.76 -25.05
CA ILE A 77 -7.60 5.61 -25.81
C ILE A 77 -8.99 5.49 -25.21
N ALA A 78 -9.49 6.62 -24.71
CA ALA A 78 -10.84 6.78 -24.21
C ALA A 78 -11.63 7.74 -25.12
N TYR A 79 -12.94 7.79 -24.91
CA TYR A 79 -13.85 8.60 -25.72
C TYR A 79 -14.77 9.42 -24.82
N GLU A 80 -14.84 10.72 -25.07
CA GLU A 80 -15.92 11.55 -24.57
C GLU A 80 -17.21 11.04 -25.20
N ARG A 81 -18.30 10.99 -24.43
CA ARG A 81 -19.60 10.52 -24.89
C ARG A 81 -20.65 11.59 -24.69
N ASP A 82 -21.59 11.67 -25.62
CA ASP A 82 -22.76 12.52 -25.47
C ASP A 82 -23.81 11.90 -24.52
N SER A 83 -24.95 12.59 -24.34
CA SER A 83 -26.08 12.11 -23.53
C SER A 83 -26.72 10.81 -24.03
N PHE A 84 -26.39 10.36 -25.24
CA PHE A 84 -26.86 9.12 -25.84
C PHE A 84 -25.80 8.00 -25.80
N GLY A 85 -24.61 8.28 -25.26
CA GLY A 85 -23.50 7.34 -25.16
C GLY A 85 -22.65 7.20 -26.44
N CYS A 86 -22.91 8.01 -27.47
CA CYS A 86 -22.12 8.00 -28.70
C CYS A 86 -20.77 8.70 -28.48
N PRO A 87 -19.66 8.16 -29.03
CA PRO A 87 -18.35 8.80 -28.94
C PRO A 87 -18.37 10.14 -29.70
N THR A 88 -17.88 11.20 -29.07
CA THR A 88 -17.79 12.55 -29.66
C THR A 88 -16.36 13.00 -29.90
N LYS A 89 -15.41 12.52 -29.08
CA LYS A 89 -13.99 12.87 -29.19
C LYS A 89 -13.11 11.81 -28.54
N ALA A 90 -12.10 11.34 -29.26
CA ALA A 90 -11.06 10.48 -28.70
C ALA A 90 -10.05 11.32 -27.89
N TYR A 91 -9.60 10.80 -26.76
CA TYR A 91 -8.54 11.38 -25.95
C TYR A 91 -7.69 10.27 -25.32
N CYS A 92 -6.52 10.64 -24.80
CA CYS A 92 -5.69 9.73 -24.03
C CYS A 92 -6.06 9.82 -22.55
N GLU A 93 -6.45 8.69 -21.95
CA GLU A 93 -6.72 8.56 -20.53
C GLU A 93 -5.48 7.98 -19.85
N THR A 94 -4.97 8.69 -18.84
CA THR A 94 -3.78 8.29 -18.06
C THR A 94 -4.11 8.01 -16.60
N CYS A 95 -5.40 8.00 -16.23
CA CYS A 95 -5.80 7.86 -14.84
C CYS A 95 -5.25 6.58 -14.17
N ASP A 96 -5.23 5.43 -14.87
CA ASP A 96 -4.69 4.18 -14.33
C ASP A 96 -3.19 4.29 -14.01
N ARG A 97 -2.42 4.94 -14.90
CA ARG A 97 -0.98 5.18 -14.69
C ARG A 97 -0.75 6.08 -13.49
N ASP A 98 -1.49 7.18 -13.41
CA ASP A 98 -1.34 8.18 -12.35
C ASP A 98 -1.72 7.60 -10.99
N TYR A 99 -2.81 6.83 -10.94
CA TYR A 99 -3.20 6.05 -9.76
C TYR A 99 -2.10 5.06 -9.36
N GLU A 100 -1.60 4.26 -10.29
CA GLU A 100 -0.55 3.27 -10.00
C GLU A 100 0.77 3.93 -9.58
N ALA A 101 1.12 5.10 -10.12
CA ALA A 101 2.30 5.86 -9.72
C ALA A 101 2.22 6.33 -8.26
N ASP A 102 1.08 6.91 -7.87
CA ASP A 102 0.86 7.37 -6.49
C ASP A 102 0.67 6.21 -5.52
N ARG A 103 0.02 5.13 -5.95
CA ARG A 103 -0.15 3.90 -5.16
C ARG A 103 1.19 3.26 -4.84
N LYS A 104 2.12 3.21 -5.82
CA LYS A 104 3.49 2.72 -5.60
C LYS A 104 4.24 3.57 -4.57
N THR A 105 4.14 4.90 -4.71
CA THR A 105 4.78 5.85 -3.79
C THR A 105 4.22 5.71 -2.37
N HIS A 106 2.90 5.67 -2.24
CA HIS A 106 2.21 5.46 -0.96
C HIS A 106 2.62 4.15 -0.31
N SER A 107 2.58 3.04 -1.06
CA SER A 107 2.96 1.72 -0.56
C SER A 107 4.41 1.70 -0.07
N GLY A 108 5.33 2.33 -0.81
CA GLY A 108 6.72 2.44 -0.41
C GLY A 108 6.92 3.21 0.90
N ASN A 109 6.19 4.31 1.08
CA ASN A 109 6.21 5.09 2.32
C ASN A 109 5.59 4.32 3.50
N ALA A 110 4.48 3.63 3.28
CA ALA A 110 3.84 2.77 4.29
C ALA A 110 4.79 1.66 4.78
N PHE A 111 5.54 1.04 3.87
CA PHE A 111 6.58 0.08 4.23
C PHE A 111 7.65 0.68 5.14
N ILE A 112 8.18 1.86 4.79
CA ILE A 112 9.20 2.55 5.58
C ILE A 112 8.67 2.88 6.98
N ILE A 113 7.42 3.34 7.09
CA ILE A 113 6.76 3.64 8.37
C ILE A 113 6.67 2.36 9.23
N LEU A 114 6.24 1.23 8.67
CA LEU A 114 6.16 -0.05 9.39
C LEU A 114 7.52 -0.54 9.88
N VAL A 115 8.57 -0.36 9.07
CA VAL A 115 9.93 -0.75 9.43
C VAL A 115 10.46 0.12 10.57
N ILE A 116 10.32 1.45 10.46
CA ILE A 116 10.74 2.37 11.52
C ILE A 116 9.98 2.09 12.82
N ALA A 117 8.65 1.96 12.75
CA ALA A 117 7.83 1.61 13.90
C ALA A 117 8.25 0.27 14.51
N GLY A 118 8.55 -0.73 13.67
CA GLY A 118 9.05 -2.03 14.10
C GLY A 118 10.39 -1.94 14.85
N LEU A 119 11.35 -1.18 14.31
CA LEU A 119 12.64 -0.93 14.94
C LEU A 119 12.52 -0.18 16.27
N VAL A 120 11.65 0.83 16.35
CA VAL A 120 11.35 1.54 17.60
C VAL A 120 10.75 0.59 18.63
N CYS A 121 9.80 -0.26 18.23
CA CYS A 121 9.20 -1.26 19.12
C CYS A 121 10.23 -2.27 19.62
N LEU A 122 11.14 -2.73 18.76
CA LEU A 122 12.25 -3.60 19.14
C LEU A 122 13.17 -2.93 20.16
N ALA A 123 13.55 -1.68 19.94
CA ALA A 123 14.39 -0.92 20.86
C ALA A 123 13.71 -0.72 22.23
N LEU A 124 12.42 -0.36 22.24
CA LEU A 124 11.64 -0.21 23.47
C LEU A 124 11.52 -1.54 24.23
N GLY A 125 11.28 -2.65 23.51
CA GLY A 125 11.20 -3.99 24.10
C GLY A 125 12.44 -4.38 24.90
N ILE A 126 13.63 -3.89 24.51
CA ILE A 126 14.90 -4.18 25.21
C ILE A 126 15.04 -3.39 26.52
N VAL A 127 14.56 -2.14 26.54
CA VAL A 127 14.68 -1.22 27.68
C VAL A 127 13.61 -1.49 28.74
N LEU A 128 12.47 -2.06 28.35
CA LEU A 128 11.36 -2.37 29.25
C LEU A 128 11.74 -3.47 30.25
N LYS A 129 11.47 -3.20 31.53
CA LYS A 129 11.77 -4.14 32.64
C LYS A 129 10.71 -5.22 32.84
N VAL A 130 9.50 -4.99 32.33
CA VAL A 130 8.38 -5.93 32.50
C VAL A 130 8.44 -6.99 31.41
N GLU A 131 8.83 -8.21 31.79
CA GLU A 131 9.08 -9.34 30.89
C GLU A 131 7.98 -9.55 29.83
N SER A 132 6.70 -9.62 30.22
CA SER A 132 5.59 -9.81 29.27
C SER A 132 5.42 -8.65 28.29
N VAL A 133 5.66 -7.42 28.74
CA VAL A 133 5.49 -6.22 27.90
C VAL A 133 6.68 -6.06 26.97
N ALA A 134 7.90 -6.30 27.46
CA ALA A 134 9.12 -6.40 26.67
C ALA A 134 8.98 -7.40 25.52
N THR A 135 8.57 -8.65 25.82
CA THR A 135 8.34 -9.69 24.81
C THR A 135 7.25 -9.29 23.82
N GLY A 136 6.17 -8.64 24.29
CA GLY A 136 5.11 -8.14 23.40
C GLY A 136 5.59 -7.08 22.43
N PHE A 137 6.40 -6.12 22.88
CA PHE A 137 7.01 -5.10 22.00
C PHE A 137 8.01 -5.69 21.01
N LEU A 138 8.80 -6.68 21.44
CA LEU A 138 9.73 -7.38 20.55
C LEU A 138 8.99 -8.13 19.44
N LEU A 139 7.99 -8.95 19.81
CA LEU A 139 7.17 -9.70 18.86
C LEU A 139 6.36 -8.77 17.96
N GLY A 140 5.77 -7.70 18.52
CA GLY A 140 5.02 -6.72 17.74
C GLY A 140 5.88 -5.95 16.76
N GLY A 141 7.12 -5.61 17.13
CA GLY A 141 8.09 -4.99 16.23
C GLY A 141 8.46 -5.89 15.06
N ILE A 142 8.69 -7.18 15.31
CA ILE A 142 8.92 -8.19 14.27
C ILE A 142 7.68 -8.33 13.37
N LEU A 143 6.49 -8.43 13.96
CA LEU A 143 5.24 -8.54 13.21
C LEU A 143 5.00 -7.33 12.30
N ASN A 144 5.29 -6.10 12.75
CA ASN A 144 5.19 -4.91 11.90
C ASN A 144 6.11 -4.98 10.68
N ILE A 145 7.36 -5.41 10.86
CA ILE A 145 8.31 -5.58 9.77
C ILE A 145 7.81 -6.65 8.79
N LEU A 146 7.27 -7.76 9.30
CA LEU A 146 6.70 -8.82 8.48
C LEU A 146 5.47 -8.36 7.70
N ILE A 147 4.53 -7.66 8.34
CA ILE A 147 3.34 -7.09 7.70
C ILE A 147 3.75 -6.11 6.61
N GLY A 148 4.73 -5.23 6.89
CA GLY A 148 5.31 -4.33 5.89
C GLY A 148 5.85 -5.08 4.68
N THR A 149 6.60 -6.15 4.94
CA THR A 149 7.24 -6.95 3.88
C THR A 149 6.22 -7.74 3.06
N ILE A 150 5.12 -8.21 3.65
CA ILE A 150 4.09 -8.96 2.91
C ILE A 150 3.16 -8.00 2.16
N GLY A 151 2.77 -6.89 2.78
CA GLY A 151 1.71 -6.01 2.27
C GLY A 151 2.17 -4.89 1.33
N TYR A 152 3.40 -4.38 1.49
CA TYR A 152 3.81 -3.12 0.84
C TYR A 152 5.12 -3.22 0.05
N TRP A 153 5.78 -4.39 0.09
CA TRP A 153 7.10 -4.62 -0.47
C TRP A 153 7.16 -4.59 -1.99
N ASP A 154 6.08 -4.97 -2.68
CA ASP A 154 6.11 -5.25 -4.12
C ASP A 154 6.35 -4.02 -5.02
N HIS A 155 6.19 -2.82 -4.47
CA HIS A 155 6.35 -1.58 -5.22
C HIS A 155 7.69 -0.87 -4.99
N LEU A 156 8.54 -1.37 -4.09
CA LEU A 156 9.86 -0.78 -3.83
C LEU A 156 10.91 -1.26 -4.86
N HIS A 157 11.92 -0.45 -5.17
CA HIS A 157 12.99 -0.89 -6.07
C HIS A 157 13.79 -2.07 -5.47
N GLN A 158 14.21 -3.04 -6.30
CA GLN A 158 14.88 -4.26 -5.85
C GLN A 158 16.15 -4.02 -4.99
N TYR A 159 16.91 -2.97 -5.28
CA TYR A 159 18.10 -2.60 -4.50
C TYR A 159 17.75 -2.03 -3.12
N LEU A 160 16.71 -1.20 -3.02
CA LEU A 160 16.25 -0.63 -1.75
C LEU A 160 15.76 -1.72 -0.79
N ARG A 161 15.01 -2.69 -1.32
CA ARG A 161 14.58 -3.90 -0.63
C ARG A 161 15.75 -4.61 0.05
N PHE A 162 16.79 -4.92 -0.73
CA PHE A 162 17.98 -5.63 -0.22
C PHE A 162 18.72 -4.83 0.86
N ILE A 163 18.96 -3.53 0.63
CA ILE A 163 19.65 -2.66 1.58
C ILE A 163 18.87 -2.58 2.90
N LEU A 164 17.56 -2.39 2.83
CA LEU A 164 16.73 -2.25 4.02
C LEU A 164 16.67 -3.55 4.83
N LEU A 165 16.55 -4.72 4.19
CA LEU A 165 16.66 -6.00 4.89
C LEU A 165 18.05 -6.17 5.53
N GLY A 166 19.11 -5.77 4.84
CA GLY A 166 20.46 -5.77 5.39
C GLY A 166 20.59 -4.92 6.66
N ILE A 167 19.99 -3.72 6.66
CA ILE A 167 19.95 -2.83 7.83
C ILE A 167 19.16 -3.47 8.98
N VAL A 168 17.96 -3.98 8.71
CA VAL A 168 17.12 -4.62 9.74
C VAL A 168 17.84 -5.83 10.33
N LEU A 169 18.46 -6.67 9.48
CA LEU A 169 19.21 -7.84 9.92
C LEU A 169 20.43 -7.44 10.78
N ALA A 170 21.21 -6.45 10.33
CA ALA A 170 22.35 -5.95 11.09
C ALA A 170 21.91 -5.41 12.46
N LEU A 171 20.81 -4.65 12.52
CA LEU A 171 20.25 -4.16 13.77
C LEU A 171 19.81 -5.31 14.68
N LEU A 172 19.09 -6.32 14.16
CA LEU A 172 18.68 -7.48 14.94
C LEU A 172 19.88 -8.25 15.51
N ILE A 173 20.95 -8.43 14.73
CA ILE A 173 22.20 -9.07 15.19
C ILE A 173 22.86 -8.23 16.28
N LEU A 174 22.98 -6.91 16.09
CA LEU A 174 23.58 -6.00 17.07
C LEU A 174 22.80 -5.97 18.38
N LEU A 175 21.46 -5.93 18.30
CA LEU A 175 20.58 -5.95 19.45
C LEU A 175 20.66 -7.29 20.19
N GLY A 176 20.68 -8.40 19.45
CA GLY A 176 20.86 -9.74 20.01
C GLY A 176 22.19 -9.89 20.74
N TYR A 177 23.30 -9.46 20.13
CA TYR A 177 24.63 -9.53 20.73
C TYR A 177 24.73 -8.69 22.01
N LYS A 178 24.17 -7.47 22.01
CA LYS A 178 24.18 -6.59 23.19
C LYS A 178 23.39 -7.22 24.35
N LYS A 179 22.21 -7.76 24.08
CA LYS A 179 21.34 -8.34 25.11
C LYS A 179 21.83 -9.67 25.67
N VAL A 180 22.54 -10.48 24.88
CA VAL A 180 23.10 -11.76 25.34
C VAL A 180 24.34 -11.56 26.22
N ARG A 181 25.02 -10.42 26.08
CA ARG A 181 26.23 -10.10 26.86
C ARG A 181 25.93 -9.39 28.20
N ASP A 182 24.75 -8.77 28.33
CA ASP A 182 24.25 -8.13 29.57
C ASP A 182 23.44 -9.13 30.42
#